data_AF-A0A8S8Y176-F1
#
_entry.id   AF-A0A8S8Y176-F1
#
_cell.length_a   1.000
_cell.length_b   1.000
_cell.length_c   1.000
_cell.angle_alpha   90.00
_cell.angle_beta   90.00
_cell.angle_gamma   90.00
#
_symmetry.space_group_name_H-M   'P 1'
#
loop_
_entity.id
_entity.type
_entity.pdbx_description
1 polymer ?
#
loop_
_entity_poly.entity_id
_entity_poly.type
_entity_poly.pdbx_seq_one_letter_code
_entity_poly.pdbx_strand_id
1 'polypeptide(L)'
;MNPKIIINCAMSADGKIALPNRKQIRLSNSQDLERVNKLRHECDAILVGIGTVIEDNPNLTIKNNTEQIKNPIRVILDTNGRTPLNSNVLNDEAETIIAVGKNCKKLNWEMLKLSNVEKKW
;
A
#
# COMPACT_ATOMS: atom_id res chain seq x y z
N MET A 1 4.36 18.73 12.59
CA MET A 1 4.27 17.49 13.39
C MET A 1 4.90 16.37 12.57
N ASN A 2 5.77 15.55 13.16
CA ASN A 2 6.39 14.42 12.45
C ASN A 2 5.55 13.15 12.71
N PRO A 3 5.15 12.40 11.68
CA PRO A 3 4.40 11.16 11.88
C PRO A 3 5.25 10.12 12.60
N LYS A 4 4.63 9.33 13.50
CA LYS A 4 5.26 8.14 14.08
C LYS A 4 5.28 7.04 13.02
N ILE A 5 6.46 6.49 12.74
CA ILE A 5 6.65 5.46 11.71
C ILE A 5 6.87 4.10 12.36
N ILE A 6 6.11 3.10 11.88
CA ILE A 6 6.28 1.70 12.25
C ILE A 6 6.63 0.93 10.98
N ILE A 7 7.73 0.18 11.01
CA ILE A 7 8.14 -0.68 9.89
C ILE A 7 7.76 -2.11 10.24
N ASN A 8 7.00 -2.77 9.36
CA ASN A 8 6.64 -4.18 9.48
C ASN A 8 7.14 -4.94 8.26
N CYS A 9 7.74 -6.11 8.49
CA CYS A 9 8.30 -6.96 7.44
C CYS A 9 8.17 -8.43 7.84
N ALA A 10 7.68 -9.27 6.91
CA ALA A 10 7.78 -10.72 7.03
C ALA A 10 9.02 -11.18 6.26
N MET A 11 9.81 -12.07 6.87
CA MET A 11 11.05 -12.57 6.29
C MET A 11 11.25 -14.06 6.61
N SER A 12 12.00 -14.75 5.76
CA SER A 12 12.55 -16.07 6.06
C SER A 12 13.59 -16.01 7.19
N ALA A 13 13.96 -17.16 7.75
CA ALA A 13 14.97 -17.25 8.82
C ALA A 13 16.35 -16.71 8.40
N ASP A 14 16.68 -16.75 7.11
CA ASP A 14 17.91 -16.17 6.53
C ASP A 14 17.73 -14.71 6.05
N GLY A 15 16.62 -14.05 6.42
CA GLY A 15 16.41 -12.62 6.21
C GLY A 15 15.96 -12.22 4.80
N LYS A 16 15.38 -13.13 4.01
CA LYS A 16 14.85 -12.83 2.67
C LYS A 16 13.37 -12.48 2.76
N ILE A 17 12.98 -11.45 2.01
CA ILE A 17 11.60 -10.94 1.96
C ILE A 17 10.85 -11.32 0.68
N ALA A 18 11.56 -11.87 -0.31
CA ALA A 18 11.02 -12.27 -1.60
C ALA A 18 11.92 -13.32 -2.26
N LEU A 19 11.36 -14.05 -3.23
CA LEU A 19 12.13 -14.94 -4.09
C LEU A 19 12.91 -14.14 -5.15
N PRO A 20 14.05 -14.65 -5.67
CA PRO A 20 14.83 -13.98 -6.71
C PRO A 20 14.03 -13.70 -8.00
N ASN A 21 13.07 -14.58 -8.31
CA ASN A 21 12.18 -14.45 -9.46
C ASN A 21 10.93 -13.61 -9.18
N ARG A 22 10.85 -12.94 -8.01
CA ARG A 22 9.71 -12.12 -7.54
C ARG A 22 8.36 -12.83 -7.52
N LYS A 23 8.35 -14.17 -7.58
CA LYS A 23 7.11 -14.91 -7.36
C LYS A 23 6.65 -14.68 -5.93
N GLN A 24 5.36 -14.39 -5.79
CA GLN A 24 4.73 -14.25 -4.50
C GLN A 24 4.88 -15.55 -3.71
N ILE A 25 5.36 -15.42 -2.48
CA ILE A 25 5.47 -16.52 -1.52
C ILE A 25 4.83 -16.08 -0.21
N ARG A 26 4.16 -17.02 0.45
CA ARG A 26 3.59 -16.76 1.77
C ARG A 26 4.62 -17.01 2.85
N LEU A 27 5.12 -15.95 3.46
CA LEU A 27 6.00 -16.01 4.64
C LEU A 27 5.20 -16.03 5.96
N SER A 28 4.12 -15.25 6.02
CA SER A 28 3.28 -15.10 7.22
C SER A 28 2.27 -16.23 7.40
N ASN A 29 2.17 -16.73 8.63
CA ASN A 29 1.08 -17.61 9.06
C ASN A 29 -0.17 -16.80 9.45
N SER A 30 -1.25 -17.45 9.90
CA SER A 30 -2.48 -16.78 10.32
C SER A 30 -2.27 -15.84 11.51
N GLN A 31 -1.48 -16.25 12.51
CA GLN A 31 -1.20 -15.45 13.70
C GLN A 31 -0.47 -14.14 13.35
N ASP A 32 0.52 -14.19 12.46
CA ASP A 32 1.22 -13.00 11.99
C ASP A 32 0.31 -12.07 11.20
N LEU A 33 -0.56 -12.60 10.34
CA LEU A 33 -1.54 -11.79 9.62
C LEU A 33 -2.53 -11.09 10.55
N GLU A 34 -2.98 -11.76 11.61
CA GLU A 34 -3.84 -11.15 12.62
C GLU A 34 -3.11 -10.02 13.36
N ARG A 35 -1.85 -10.24 13.74
CA ARG A 35 -0.99 -9.23 14.36
C ARG A 35 -0.82 -8.00 13.46
N VAL A 36 -0.55 -8.20 12.17
CA VAL A 36 -0.42 -7.10 11.20
C VAL A 36 -1.75 -6.39 10.98
N ASN A 37 -2.87 -7.10 10.98
CA ASN A 37 -4.20 -6.47 10.89
C ASN A 37 -4.49 -5.57 12.10
N LYS A 38 -4.16 -6.02 13.33
CA LYS A 38 -4.23 -5.20 14.55
C LYS A 38 -3.30 -3.98 14.47
N LEU A 39 -2.09 -4.14 13.95
CA LEU A 39 -1.19 -3.01 13.76
C LEU A 39 -1.77 -1.97 12.78
N ARG A 40 -2.36 -2.43 11.66
CA ARG A 40 -3.03 -1.55 10.69
C ARG A 40 -4.22 -0.80 11.30
N HIS A 41 -4.94 -1.42 12.23
CA HIS A 41 -6.01 -0.77 12.98
C HIS A 41 -5.56 0.43 13.81
N GLU A 42 -4.33 0.40 14.31
CA GLU A 42 -3.78 1.43 15.18
C GLU A 42 -3.12 2.58 14.39
N CYS A 43 -3.09 2.50 13.07
CA CYS A 43 -2.40 3.45 12.20
C CYS A 43 -3.39 4.30 11.40
N ASP A 44 -3.07 5.58 11.22
CA ASP A 44 -3.85 6.48 10.35
C ASP A 44 -3.64 6.19 8.86
N ALA A 45 -2.48 5.62 8.51
CA ALA A 45 -2.08 5.35 7.13
C ALA A 45 -1.20 4.11 7.00
N ILE A 46 -1.28 3.47 5.82
CA ILE A 46 -0.39 2.39 5.38
C ILE A 46 0.40 2.88 4.18
N LEU A 47 1.73 2.77 4.24
CA LEU A 47 2.63 3.19 3.17
C LEU A 47 3.29 2.00 2.49
N VAL A 48 3.30 1.99 1.15
CA VAL A 48 4.05 1.04 0.33
C VAL A 48 4.76 1.73 -0.83
N GLY A 49 5.78 1.08 -1.38
CA GLY A 49 6.36 1.49 -2.66
C GLY A 49 5.57 0.93 -3.85
N ILE A 50 5.68 1.59 -5.00
CA ILE A 50 5.09 1.14 -6.27
C ILE A 50 5.46 -0.31 -6.66
N GLY A 51 6.64 -0.79 -6.27
CA GLY A 51 7.03 -2.18 -6.51
C GLY A 51 6.04 -3.18 -5.90
N THR A 52 5.60 -2.94 -4.67
CA THR A 52 4.61 -3.79 -3.99
C THR A 52 3.26 -3.75 -4.72
N VAL A 53 2.83 -2.60 -5.24
CA VAL A 53 1.56 -2.50 -5.97
C VAL A 53 1.61 -3.31 -7.26
N ILE A 54 2.71 -3.23 -8.00
CA ILE A 54 2.88 -3.94 -9.28
C ILE A 54 2.96 -5.46 -9.05
N GLU A 55 3.70 -5.90 -8.03
CA GLU A 55 4.00 -7.32 -7.83
C GLU A 55 2.91 -8.05 -7.01
N ASP A 56 2.29 -7.39 -6.02
CA ASP A 56 1.31 -8.02 -5.11
C ASP A 56 -0.15 -7.56 -5.29
N ASN A 57 -0.38 -6.43 -5.98
CA ASN A 57 -1.69 -5.79 -6.13
C ASN A 57 -2.58 -5.81 -4.86
N PRO A 58 -2.11 -5.28 -3.71
CA PRO A 58 -2.81 -5.41 -2.44
C PRO A 58 -4.03 -4.48 -2.34
N ASN A 59 -5.00 -4.81 -1.48
CA ASN A 59 -6.08 -3.87 -1.12
C ASN A 59 -5.65 -2.83 -0.08
N LEU A 60 -4.74 -3.23 0.83
CA LEU A 60 -4.29 -2.44 1.98
C LEU A 60 -5.43 -1.96 2.89
N THR A 61 -6.49 -2.76 2.98
CA THR A 61 -7.62 -2.54 3.86
C THR A 61 -7.55 -3.46 5.08
N ILE A 62 -8.34 -3.10 6.08
CA ILE A 62 -8.52 -3.90 7.29
C ILE A 62 -9.61 -4.94 7.00
N LYS A 63 -9.32 -6.22 7.28
CA LYS A 63 -10.30 -7.30 7.09
C LYS A 63 -11.08 -7.55 8.37
N ASN A 64 -12.25 -6.92 8.54
CA ASN A 64 -13.13 -7.17 9.68
C ASN A 64 -14.59 -7.38 9.27
N ASN A 65 -15.29 -8.19 10.08
CA ASN A 65 -16.73 -8.50 9.96
C ASN A 65 -17.63 -7.49 10.73
N THR A 66 -17.11 -6.31 11.09
CA THR A 66 -17.85 -5.33 11.89
C THR A 66 -17.84 -3.96 11.18
N GLU A 67 -19.04 -3.44 10.93
CA GLU A 67 -19.33 -2.38 9.95
C GLU A 67 -18.82 -0.97 10.29
N GLN A 68 -18.08 -0.77 11.39
CA GLN A 68 -17.82 0.57 11.93
C GLN A 68 -16.35 1.02 11.93
N ILE A 69 -15.44 0.30 11.29
CA ILE A 69 -14.02 0.68 11.34
C ILE A 69 -13.56 1.31 10.02
N LYS A 70 -13.11 2.57 10.12
CA LYS A 70 -12.54 3.32 9.01
C LYS A 70 -11.20 2.69 8.57
N ASN A 71 -11.06 2.44 7.27
CA ASN A 71 -9.78 2.01 6.70
C ASN A 71 -8.72 3.11 6.81
N PRO A 72 -7.44 2.75 7.05
CA PRO A 72 -6.34 3.69 7.03
C PRO A 72 -6.13 4.25 5.62
N ILE A 73 -5.58 5.47 5.54
CA ILE A 73 -5.21 6.08 4.25
C ILE A 73 -4.11 5.24 3.60
N ARG A 74 -4.26 4.93 2.31
CA ARG A 74 -3.25 4.23 1.53
C ARG A 74 -2.28 5.25 0.94
N VAL A 75 -1.00 5.13 1.24
CA VAL A 75 0.06 6.01 0.71
C VAL A 75 0.97 5.19 -0.20
N ILE A 76 1.04 5.55 -1.47
CA ILE A 76 1.88 4.88 -2.46
C ILE A 76 3.00 5.81 -2.88
N LEU A 77 4.24 5.36 -2.72
CA LEU A 77 5.41 6.06 -3.24
C LEU A 77 5.69 5.59 -4.68
N ASP A 78 5.37 6.43 -5.65
CA ASP A 78 5.49 6.13 -7.07
C ASP A 78 6.13 7.28 -7.84
N THR A 79 7.46 7.32 -7.85
CA THR A 79 8.26 8.39 -8.45
C THR A 79 7.83 8.77 -9.88
N ASN A 80 7.35 7.81 -10.68
CA ASN A 80 7.09 7.98 -12.11
C ASN A 80 5.62 7.79 -12.52
N GLY A 81 4.69 7.63 -11.57
CA GLY A 81 3.27 7.39 -11.86
C GLY A 81 3.05 6.10 -12.67
N ARG A 82 3.68 5.00 -12.25
CA ARG A 82 3.53 3.66 -12.84
C ARG A 82 2.39 2.83 -12.25
N THR A 83 1.68 3.33 -11.25
CA THR A 83 0.54 2.66 -10.61
C THR A 83 -0.49 2.29 -11.67
N PRO A 84 -0.75 0.99 -11.91
CA PRO A 84 -1.77 0.58 -12.86
C PRO A 84 -3.16 1.11 -12.46
N LEU A 85 -3.93 1.59 -13.43
CA LEU A 85 -5.28 2.15 -13.17
C LEU A 85 -6.29 1.11 -12.65
N ASN A 86 -6.00 -0.18 -12.84
CA ASN A 86 -6.80 -1.29 -12.35
C ASN A 86 -6.25 -1.91 -11.05
N SER A 87 -5.33 -1.22 -10.36
CA SER A 87 -4.82 -1.72 -9.08
C SER A 87 -5.88 -1.65 -7.98
N ASN A 88 -5.89 -2.65 -7.11
CA ASN A 88 -6.85 -2.78 -5.99
C ASN A 88 -6.77 -1.58 -5.02
N VAL A 89 -5.60 -0.98 -4.87
CA VAL A 89 -5.38 0.25 -4.10
C VAL A 89 -6.09 1.50 -4.66
N LEU A 90 -6.70 1.43 -5.84
CA LEU A 90 -7.47 2.53 -6.45
C LEU A 90 -9.00 2.33 -6.35
N ASN A 91 -9.47 1.31 -5.62
CA ASN A 91 -10.90 1.15 -5.34
C ASN A 91 -11.42 2.19 -4.31
N ASP A 92 -12.73 2.23 -4.10
CA ASP A 92 -13.37 3.20 -3.19
C ASP A 92 -13.40 2.75 -1.71
N GLU A 93 -12.72 1.65 -1.34
CA GLU A 93 -12.75 1.13 0.05
C GLU A 93 -11.96 1.99 1.05
N ALA A 94 -11.00 2.80 0.57
CA ALA A 94 -10.17 3.68 1.40
C ALA A 94 -9.63 4.87 0.59
N GLU A 95 -9.32 5.98 1.26
CA GLU A 95 -8.62 7.10 0.62
C GLU A 95 -7.21 6.66 0.17
N THR A 96 -6.80 7.04 -1.05
CA THR A 96 -5.48 6.75 -1.58
C THR A 96 -4.75 8.02 -1.99
N ILE A 97 -3.55 8.19 -1.46
CA ILE A 97 -2.60 9.24 -1.81
C ILE A 97 -1.45 8.60 -2.58
N ILE A 98 -1.20 9.08 -3.80
CA ILE A 98 -0.03 8.67 -4.59
C ILE A 98 0.96 9.83 -4.62
N ALA A 99 2.09 9.64 -3.95
CA ALA A 99 3.19 10.59 -3.95
C ALA A 99 4.09 10.30 -5.17
N VAL A 100 4.18 11.28 -6.07
CA VAL A 100 4.97 11.20 -7.30
C VAL A 100 6.20 12.11 -7.24
N GLY A 101 7.23 11.76 -8.01
CA GLY A 101 8.42 12.59 -8.11
C GLY A 101 8.17 13.88 -8.90
N LYS A 102 9.01 14.90 -8.66
CA LYS A 102 8.93 16.21 -9.35
C LYS A 102 8.95 16.10 -10.88
N ASN A 103 9.63 15.07 -11.41
CA ASN A 103 9.80 14.84 -12.85
C ASN A 103 8.81 13.80 -13.42
N CYS A 104 7.77 13.42 -12.67
CA CYS A 104 6.73 12.53 -13.17
C CYS A 104 6.05 13.18 -14.39
N LYS A 105 5.95 12.44 -15.50
CA LYS A 105 5.32 12.94 -16.73
C LYS A 105 3.89 13.36 -16.43
N LYS A 106 3.50 14.53 -16.94
CA LYS A 106 2.16 15.12 -16.71
C LYS A 106 1.02 14.14 -17.01
N LEU A 107 1.12 13.48 -18.17
CA LEU A 107 0.15 12.46 -18.61
C LEU A 107 -0.06 11.35 -17.55
N ASN A 108 1.02 10.85 -16.95
CA ASN A 108 0.95 9.72 -16.02
C ASN A 108 0.17 10.08 -14.75
N TRP A 109 0.39 11.26 -14.17
CA TRP A 109 -0.33 11.65 -12.96
C TRP A 109 -1.73 12.20 -13.25
N GLU A 110 -1.97 12.78 -14.43
CA GLU A 110 -3.33 13.19 -14.83
C GLU A 110 -4.25 11.97 -15.00
N MET A 111 -3.74 10.87 -15.56
CA MET A 111 -4.48 9.60 -15.63
C MET A 111 -4.86 9.09 -14.24
N LEU A 112 -3.99 9.24 -13.24
CA LEU A 112 -4.26 8.84 -11.84
C LEU A 112 -5.25 9.76 -11.11
N LYS A 113 -5.36 11.04 -11.51
CA LYS A 113 -6.36 11.95 -10.92
C LYS A 113 -7.78 11.64 -11.37
N LEU A 114 -7.95 11.09 -12.57
CA LEU A 114 -9.25 10.68 -13.09
C LEU A 114 -9.82 9.45 -12.34
N SER A 115 -9.03 8.83 -11.45
CA SER A 115 -9.39 7.66 -10.64
C SER A 115 -9.44 7.95 -9.12
N ASN A 116 -9.99 9.10 -8.69
CA ASN A 116 -10.20 9.45 -7.26
C ASN A 116 -8.95 9.68 -6.38
N VAL A 117 -7.84 10.20 -6.93
CA VAL A 117 -6.60 10.47 -6.14
C VAL A 117 -6.38 11.98 -5.92
N GLU A 118 -6.33 12.43 -4.65
CA GLU A 118 -5.94 13.80 -4.29
C GLU A 118 -4.42 14.00 -4.22
N LYS A 119 -3.95 15.17 -4.68
CA LYS A 119 -2.52 15.55 -4.61
C LYS A 119 -2.21 16.21 -3.26
N LYS A 120 -1.26 15.64 -2.50
CA LYS A 120 -0.56 16.32 -1.40
C LYS A 120 0.96 16.19 -1.62
N TRP A 121 1.67 17.27 -1.30
CA TRP A 121 2.96 17.71 -1.84
C TRP A 121 4.16 16.77 -1.66
#